data_AF-N6TUJ7-F1
#
_entry.id   AF-N6TUJ7-F1
#
_cell.length_a   1.000
_cell.length_b   1.000
_cell.length_c   1.000
_cell.angle_alpha   90.00
_cell.angle_beta   90.00
_cell.angle_gamma   90.00
#
_symmetry.space_group_name_H-M   'P 1'
#
loop_
_entity.id
_entity.type
_entity.pdbx_description
1 polymer ?
#
loop_
_entity_poly.entity_id
_entity_poly.type
_entity_poly.pdbx_seq_one_letter_code
_entity_poly.pdbx_strand_id
1 'polypeptide(L)'
;MHDAKILQQEALVLKEKMGQVKEEIVQIEQDTRKSINTIEKLDEMKNQLTIAKQGLHESDNWTVLVNDLEEIFDSKNIVAISSKILGMQSSLKLLVNVADFDDRKLQLEGLKNRLEAIASPVIVQAFTTSDAEDSVKFVHIFSSIGRITQLVKYYHNCQKDALAKKWRTYLELGTR
;
A
#
# COMPACT_ATOMS: atom_id res chain seq x y z
N MET A 1 -15.50 62.57 -59.12
CA MET A 1 -14.74 63.16 -57.99
C MET A 1 -15.43 62.95 -56.63
N HIS A 2 -16.76 62.95 -56.55
CA HIS A 2 -17.50 62.70 -55.30
C HIS A 2 -17.35 61.25 -54.79
N ASP A 3 -17.50 60.27 -55.68
CA ASP A 3 -17.38 58.84 -55.32
C ASP A 3 -15.99 58.47 -54.79
N ALA A 4 -14.93 59.07 -55.34
CA ALA A 4 -13.57 58.86 -54.86
C ALA A 4 -13.36 59.37 -53.42
N LYS A 5 -14.04 60.45 -53.03
CA LYS A 5 -14.02 60.95 -51.64
C LYS A 5 -14.82 60.05 -50.70
N ILE A 6 -15.98 59.55 -51.14
CA ILE A 6 -16.79 58.61 -50.36
C ILE A 6 -16.01 57.33 -50.12
N LEU A 7 -15.40 56.76 -51.17
CA LEU A 7 -14.58 55.55 -51.09
C LEU A 7 -13.37 55.74 -50.15
N GLN A 8 -12.73 56.92 -50.18
CA GLN A 8 -11.64 57.25 -49.26
C GLN A 8 -12.11 57.31 -47.81
N GLN A 9 -13.30 57.87 -47.57
CA GLN A 9 -13.88 57.99 -46.24
C GLN A 9 -14.33 56.64 -45.69
N GLU A 10 -14.92 55.78 -46.52
CA GLU A 10 -15.24 54.39 -46.17
C GLU A 10 -13.98 53.55 -45.87
N ALA A 11 -12.91 53.73 -46.66
CA ALA A 11 -11.63 53.06 -46.41
C ALA A 11 -10.98 53.50 -45.08
N LEU A 12 -11.13 54.77 -44.70
CA LEU A 12 -10.66 55.27 -43.40
C LEU A 12 -11.46 54.67 -42.24
N VAL A 13 -12.79 54.63 -42.35
CA VAL A 13 -13.66 54.00 -41.35
C VAL A 13 -13.36 52.50 -41.24
N LEU A 14 -13.14 51.81 -42.36
CA LEU A 14 -12.78 50.39 -42.35
C LEU A 14 -11.44 50.16 -41.64
N LYS A 15 -10.44 51.01 -41.91
CA LYS A 15 -9.13 50.94 -41.24
C LYS A 15 -9.25 51.13 -39.72
N GLU A 16 -10.08 52.09 -39.28
CA GLU A 16 -10.35 52.32 -37.87
C GLU A 16 -11.04 51.12 -37.21
N LYS A 17 -12.07 50.57 -37.87
CA LYS A 17 -12.74 49.35 -37.40
C LYS A 17 -11.80 48.13 -37.36
N MET A 18 -10.93 47.96 -38.35
CA MET A 18 -9.91 46.91 -38.34
C MET A 18 -8.91 47.09 -37.19
N GLY A 19 -8.60 48.34 -36.82
CA GLY A 19 -7.81 48.66 -35.64
C GLY A 19 -8.49 48.21 -34.35
N GLN A 20 -9.76 48.56 -34.18
CA GLN A 20 -10.56 48.16 -33.01
C GLN A 20 -10.71 46.64 -32.89
N VAL A 21 -11.04 45.96 -34.00
CA VAL A 21 -11.14 44.48 -34.03
C VAL A 21 -9.81 43.83 -33.67
N LYS A 22 -8.68 44.37 -34.15
CA LYS A 22 -7.35 43.85 -33.78
C LYS A 22 -7.09 43.97 -32.28
N GLU A 23 -7.50 45.09 -31.69
CA GLU A 23 -7.32 45.36 -30.27
C GLU A 23 -8.22 44.45 -29.41
N GLU A 24 -9.47 44.22 -29.84
CA GLU A 24 -10.37 43.22 -29.24
C GLU A 24 -9.79 41.80 -29.31
N ILE A 25 -9.21 41.39 -30.45
CA ILE A 25 -8.56 40.08 -30.59
C ILE A 25 -7.40 39.93 -29.59
N VAL A 26 -6.55 40.95 -29.45
CA VAL A 26 -5.44 40.93 -28.49
C VAL A 26 -5.96 40.82 -27.06
N GLN A 27 -7.03 41.53 -26.73
CA GLN A 27 -7.65 41.46 -25.41
C GLN A 27 -8.23 40.07 -25.13
N ILE A 28 -8.93 39.49 -26.11
CA ILE A 28 -9.47 38.13 -26.02
C ILE A 28 -8.34 37.11 -25.85
N GLU A 29 -7.23 37.22 -26.57
CA GLU A 29 -6.08 36.34 -26.40
C GLU A 29 -5.49 36.42 -24.99
N GLN A 30 -5.37 37.63 -24.43
CA GLN A 30 -4.86 37.82 -23.08
C GLN A 30 -5.79 37.21 -22.02
N ASP A 31 -7.10 37.44 -22.15
CA ASP A 31 -8.09 36.91 -21.20
C ASP A 31 -8.27 35.39 -21.36
N THR A 32 -8.15 34.87 -22.57
CA THR A 32 -8.07 33.42 -22.85
C THR A 32 -6.84 32.81 -22.17
N ARG A 33 -5.67 33.45 -22.27
CA ARG A 33 -4.44 32.97 -21.62
C ARG A 33 -4.55 32.95 -20.10
N LYS A 34 -5.14 34.00 -19.49
CA LYS A 34 -5.41 34.03 -18.05
C LYS A 34 -6.36 32.91 -17.63
N SER A 35 -7.40 32.67 -18.44
CA SER A 35 -8.38 31.61 -18.20
C SER A 35 -7.74 30.23 -18.27
N ILE A 36 -6.91 29.97 -19.29
CA ILE A 36 -6.15 28.71 -19.42
C ILE A 36 -5.24 28.50 -18.21
N ASN A 37 -4.46 29.51 -17.79
CA ASN A 37 -3.61 29.40 -16.60
C ASN A 37 -4.42 29.10 -15.32
N THR A 38 -5.65 29.61 -15.24
CA THR A 38 -6.53 29.34 -14.09
C THR A 38 -7.05 27.91 -14.13
N ILE A 39 -7.43 27.41 -15.31
CA ILE A 39 -7.86 26.02 -15.51
C ILE A 39 -6.71 25.06 -15.18
N GLU A 40 -5.49 25.33 -15.64
CA GLU A 40 -4.32 24.50 -15.34
C GLU A 40 -4.06 24.41 -13.84
N LYS A 41 -4.12 25.54 -13.12
CA LYS A 41 -4.00 25.55 -11.65
C LYS A 41 -5.11 24.77 -10.96
N LEU A 42 -6.35 24.89 -11.44
CA LEU A 42 -7.48 24.15 -10.90
C LEU A 42 -7.35 22.64 -11.15
N ASP A 43 -6.84 22.24 -12.31
CA ASP A 43 -6.62 20.84 -12.65
C ASP A 43 -5.52 20.22 -11.79
N GLU A 44 -4.42 20.95 -11.56
CA GLU A 44 -3.38 20.52 -10.62
C GLU A 44 -3.94 20.35 -9.21
N MET A 45 -4.69 21.34 -8.70
CA MET A 45 -5.33 21.23 -7.38
C MET A 45 -6.31 20.05 -7.30
N LYS A 46 -7.10 19.82 -8.36
CA LYS A 46 -8.03 18.68 -8.44
C LYS A 46 -7.28 17.34 -8.42
N ASN A 47 -6.17 17.25 -9.15
CA ASN A 47 -5.33 16.06 -9.17
C ASN A 47 -4.78 15.76 -7.77
N GLN A 48 -4.17 16.76 -7.13
CA GLN A 48 -3.65 16.63 -5.76
C GLN A 48 -4.75 16.22 -4.75
N LEU A 49 -5.94 16.84 -4.86
CA LEU A 49 -7.06 16.53 -3.98
C LEU A 49 -7.61 15.13 -4.21
N THR A 50 -7.58 14.63 -5.45
CA THR A 50 -7.98 13.27 -5.80
C THR A 50 -7.01 12.24 -5.20
N ILE A 51 -5.70 12.50 -5.31
CA ILE A 51 -4.65 11.66 -4.69
C ILE A 51 -4.81 11.65 -3.17
N ALA A 52 -5.00 12.82 -2.55
CA ALA A 52 -5.20 12.94 -1.11
C ALA A 52 -6.47 12.20 -0.64
N LYS A 53 -7.59 12.36 -1.37
CA LYS A 53 -8.85 11.64 -1.10
C LYS A 53 -8.66 10.13 -1.16
N GLN A 54 -7.94 9.64 -2.16
CA GLN A 54 -7.66 8.22 -2.31
C GLN A 54 -6.79 7.69 -1.15
N GLY A 55 -5.72 8.40 -0.81
CA GLY A 55 -4.88 8.05 0.34
C GLY A 55 -5.63 8.04 1.67
N LEU A 56 -6.55 8.99 1.90
CA LEU A 56 -7.45 9.03 3.06
C LEU A 56 -8.36 7.80 3.11
N HIS A 57 -9.07 7.50 2.01
CA HIS A 57 -9.96 6.34 1.94
C HIS A 57 -9.22 5.02 2.20
N GLU A 58 -8.00 4.90 1.69
CA GLU A 58 -7.15 3.72 1.90
C GLU A 58 -6.56 3.69 3.32
N SER A 59 -6.40 4.84 3.99
CA SER A 59 -6.03 4.94 5.41
C SER A 59 -7.15 4.47 6.32
N ASP A 60 -8.37 4.91 6.05
CA ASP A 60 -9.56 4.48 6.79
C ASP A 60 -9.74 2.97 6.65
N ASN A 61 -9.62 2.45 5.42
CA ASN A 61 -9.69 1.01 5.17
C ASN A 61 -8.58 0.24 5.89
N TRP A 62 -7.36 0.77 5.94
CA TRP A 62 -6.26 0.13 6.68
C TRP A 62 -6.56 0.04 8.18
N THR A 63 -7.09 1.10 8.78
CA THR A 63 -7.45 1.13 10.21
C THR A 63 -8.54 0.10 10.53
N VAL A 64 -9.56 -0.01 9.67
CA VAL A 64 -10.59 -1.05 9.79
C VAL A 64 -9.96 -2.45 9.70
N LEU A 65 -9.09 -2.69 8.72
CA LEU A 65 -8.41 -3.98 8.57
C LEU A 65 -7.56 -4.37 9.80
N VAL A 66 -6.89 -3.39 10.43
CA VAL A 66 -6.14 -3.62 11.67
C VAL A 66 -7.08 -3.98 12.82
N ASN A 67 -8.17 -3.23 13.02
CA ASN A 67 -9.12 -3.48 14.10
C ASN A 67 -9.80 -4.86 13.95
N ASP A 68 -10.25 -5.20 12.74
CA ASP A 68 -10.79 -6.54 12.45
C ASP A 68 -9.77 -7.65 12.80
N LEU A 69 -8.50 -7.41 12.49
CA LEU A 69 -7.45 -8.40 12.71
C LEU A 69 -7.12 -8.53 14.21
N GLU A 70 -7.17 -7.44 14.96
CA GLU A 70 -7.09 -7.44 16.42
C GLU A 70 -8.18 -8.30 17.06
N GLU A 71 -9.43 -8.22 16.59
CA GLU A 71 -10.51 -9.10 17.07
C GLU A 71 -10.25 -10.57 16.73
N ILE A 72 -9.73 -10.86 15.54
CA ILE A 72 -9.43 -12.24 15.12
C ILE A 72 -8.25 -12.80 15.93
N PHE A 73 -7.33 -11.97 16.43
CA PHE A 73 -6.22 -12.44 17.28
C PHE A 73 -6.71 -13.13 18.55
N ASP A 74 -7.84 -12.70 19.12
CA ASP A 74 -8.43 -13.31 20.31
C ASP A 74 -8.91 -14.75 20.06
N SER A 75 -9.32 -15.06 18.82
CA SER A 75 -9.71 -16.41 18.42
C SER A 75 -8.54 -17.40 18.36
N LYS A 76 -7.29 -16.91 18.36
CA LYS A 76 -6.05 -17.69 18.16
C LYS A 76 -6.05 -18.57 16.92
N ASN A 77 -6.93 -18.31 15.94
CA ASN A 77 -6.98 -19.07 14.70
C ASN A 77 -5.86 -18.61 13.75
N ILE A 78 -4.72 -19.32 13.79
CA ILE A 78 -3.51 -19.00 13.02
C ILE A 78 -3.79 -18.93 11.50
N VAL A 79 -4.68 -19.79 10.98
CA VAL A 79 -5.05 -19.81 9.56
C VAL A 79 -5.81 -18.55 9.19
N ALA A 80 -6.82 -18.17 9.96
CA ALA A 80 -7.61 -16.97 9.72
C ALA A 80 -6.75 -15.69 9.83
N ILE A 81 -5.92 -15.60 10.87
CA ILE A 81 -5.02 -14.46 11.08
C ILE A 81 -4.04 -14.33 9.91
N SER A 82 -3.38 -15.43 9.51
CA SER A 82 -2.42 -15.41 8.40
C SER A 82 -3.05 -14.98 7.08
N SER A 83 -4.27 -15.44 6.78
CA SER A 83 -5.02 -15.03 5.59
C SER A 83 -5.29 -13.51 5.57
N LYS A 84 -5.71 -12.92 6.70
CA LYS A 84 -5.94 -11.48 6.81
C LYS A 84 -4.62 -10.68 6.67
N ILE A 85 -3.52 -11.15 7.28
CA ILE A 85 -2.18 -10.55 7.10
C ILE A 85 -1.75 -10.57 5.63
N LEU A 86 -2.00 -11.66 4.90
CA LEU A 86 -1.70 -11.75 3.47
C LEU A 86 -2.52 -10.76 2.64
N GLY A 87 -3.81 -10.61 2.96
CA GLY A 87 -4.66 -9.58 2.37
C GLY A 87 -4.07 -8.18 2.57
N MET A 88 -3.68 -7.85 3.80
CA MET A 88 -3.03 -6.58 4.13
C MET A 88 -1.68 -6.39 3.42
N GLN A 89 -0.87 -7.45 3.28
CA GLN A 89 0.37 -7.39 2.49
C GLN A 89 0.12 -7.07 1.02
N SER A 90 -0.95 -7.63 0.44
CA SER A 90 -1.34 -7.32 -0.94
C SER A 90 -1.82 -5.88 -1.08
N SER A 91 -2.68 -5.42 -0.17
CA SER A 91 -3.15 -4.04 -0.14
C SER A 91 -1.99 -3.05 0.02
N LEU A 92 -1.03 -3.33 0.91
CA LEU A 92 0.12 -2.45 1.13
C LEU A 92 0.98 -2.30 -0.14
N LYS A 93 1.14 -3.35 -0.95
CA LYS A 93 1.88 -3.28 -2.23
C LYS A 93 1.25 -2.34 -3.26
N LEU A 94 -0.06 -2.10 -3.18
CA LEU A 94 -0.74 -1.15 -4.06
C LEU A 94 -0.57 0.30 -3.58
N LEU A 95 -0.14 0.51 -2.34
CA LEU A 95 -0.08 1.80 -1.65
C LEU A 95 1.34 2.37 -1.52
N VAL A 96 2.27 1.94 -2.37
CA VAL A 96 3.70 2.29 -2.29
C VAL A 96 3.96 3.80 -2.38
N ASN A 97 3.04 4.57 -2.96
CA ASN A 97 3.19 6.02 -3.17
C ASN A 97 2.48 6.88 -2.10
N VAL A 98 1.99 6.30 -1.00
CA VAL A 98 1.32 7.03 0.09
C VAL A 98 2.33 7.39 1.18
N ALA A 99 2.21 8.59 1.75
CA ALA A 99 3.13 9.12 2.76
C ALA A 99 3.30 8.19 3.98
N ASP A 100 2.25 7.45 4.36
CA ASP A 100 2.24 6.57 5.54
C ASP A 100 2.71 5.14 5.24
N PHE A 101 3.27 4.87 4.06
CA PHE A 101 3.64 3.52 3.64
C PHE A 101 4.58 2.83 4.62
N ASP A 102 5.62 3.52 5.09
CA ASP A 102 6.62 2.96 6.00
C ASP A 102 6.03 2.66 7.39
N ASP A 103 5.15 3.51 7.90
CA ASP A 103 4.45 3.28 9.17
C ASP A 103 3.53 2.06 9.08
N ARG A 104 2.76 1.92 7.98
CA ARG A 104 1.90 0.76 7.76
C ARG A 104 2.70 -0.53 7.58
N LYS A 105 3.86 -0.45 6.92
CA LYS A 105 4.79 -1.57 6.79
C LYS A 105 5.31 -2.01 8.17
N LEU A 106 5.66 -1.05 9.04
CA LEU A 106 6.09 -1.33 10.40
C LEU A 106 4.98 -2.00 11.21
N GLN A 107 3.74 -1.48 11.13
CA GLN A 107 2.57 -2.09 11.77
C GLN A 107 2.38 -3.53 11.31
N LEU A 108 2.43 -3.79 10.01
CA LEU A 108 2.27 -5.13 9.44
C LEU A 108 3.35 -6.11 9.93
N GLU A 109 4.60 -5.66 10.06
CA GLU A 109 5.66 -6.47 10.66
C GLU A 109 5.40 -6.76 12.15
N GLY A 110 4.82 -5.81 12.89
CA GLY A 110 4.33 -6.03 14.25
C GLY A 110 3.26 -7.13 14.32
N LEU A 111 2.28 -7.10 13.42
CA LEU A 111 1.22 -8.12 13.35
C LEU A 111 1.80 -9.51 13.03
N LYS A 112 2.77 -9.59 12.11
CA LYS A 112 3.49 -10.85 11.81
C LYS A 112 4.25 -11.38 13.03
N ASN A 113 4.95 -10.52 13.78
CA ASN A 113 5.64 -10.92 15.00
C ASN A 113 4.67 -11.50 16.04
N ARG A 114 3.48 -10.90 16.17
CA ARG A 114 2.47 -11.39 17.11
C ARG A 114 1.87 -12.73 16.67
N LEU A 115 1.59 -12.91 15.38
CA LEU A 115 1.19 -14.20 14.83
C LEU A 115 2.25 -15.27 15.12
N GLU A 116 3.53 -14.94 14.91
CA GLU A 116 4.64 -15.84 15.21
C GLU A 116 4.68 -16.24 16.69
N ALA A 117 4.50 -15.27 17.60
CA ALA A 117 4.49 -15.55 19.05
C ALA A 117 3.34 -16.50 19.45
N ILE A 118 2.15 -16.33 18.87
CA ILE A 118 0.99 -17.21 19.13
C ILE A 118 1.22 -18.61 18.53
N ALA A 119 1.83 -18.69 17.35
CA ALA A 119 2.06 -19.94 16.64
C ALA A 119 3.26 -20.73 17.20
N SER A 120 4.27 -20.06 17.77
CA SER A 120 5.50 -20.68 18.29
C SER A 120 5.26 -21.93 19.17
N PRO A 121 4.42 -21.91 20.22
CA PRO A 121 4.20 -23.10 21.05
C PRO A 121 3.55 -24.26 20.28
N VAL A 122 2.63 -23.96 19.37
CA VAL A 122 1.92 -24.98 18.56
C VAL A 122 2.87 -25.61 17.53
N ILE A 123 3.74 -24.80 16.92
CA ILE A 123 4.79 -25.24 16.00
C ILE A 123 5.79 -26.16 16.70
N VAL A 124 6.27 -25.75 17.89
CA VAL A 124 7.20 -26.57 18.69
C VAL A 124 6.55 -27.90 19.06
N GLN A 125 5.28 -27.89 19.44
CA GLN A 125 4.53 -29.12 19.72
C GLN A 125 4.46 -30.02 18.49
N ALA A 126 4.00 -29.51 17.34
CA ALA A 126 3.87 -30.26 16.09
C ALA A 126 5.20 -30.89 15.64
N PHE A 127 6.31 -30.14 15.75
CA PHE A 127 7.65 -30.65 15.42
C PHE A 127 8.16 -31.68 16.42
N THR A 128 7.81 -31.55 17.69
CA THR A 128 8.23 -32.52 18.73
C THR A 128 7.44 -33.82 18.64
N THR A 129 6.16 -33.77 18.26
CA THR A 129 5.29 -34.94 18.09
C THR A 129 5.44 -35.61 16.71
N SER A 130 6.27 -35.04 15.82
CA SER A 130 6.42 -35.49 14.43
C SER A 130 5.10 -35.51 13.65
N ASP A 131 4.19 -34.58 13.94
CA ASP A 131 2.96 -34.44 13.18
C ASP A 131 3.27 -33.84 11.81
N ALA A 132 3.29 -34.70 10.78
CA ALA A 132 3.64 -34.30 9.42
C ALA A 132 2.58 -33.36 8.82
N GLU A 133 1.30 -33.54 9.15
CA GLU A 133 0.22 -32.78 8.53
C GLU A 133 0.22 -31.33 9.03
N ASP A 134 0.30 -31.14 10.35
CA ASP A 134 0.34 -29.81 10.94
C ASP A 134 1.67 -29.09 10.66
N SER A 135 2.78 -29.84 10.61
CA SER A 135 4.07 -29.29 10.20
C SER A 135 4.02 -28.70 8.78
N VAL A 136 3.41 -29.40 7.83
CA VAL A 136 3.27 -28.91 6.44
C VAL A 136 2.37 -27.68 6.38
N LYS A 137 1.27 -27.65 7.14
CA LYS A 137 0.41 -26.46 7.23
C LYS A 137 1.17 -25.24 7.73
N PHE A 138 1.97 -25.38 8.79
CA PHE A 138 2.78 -24.27 9.31
C PHE A 138 3.87 -23.81 8.33
N VAL A 139 4.49 -24.74 7.59
CA VAL A 139 5.42 -24.39 6.51
C VAL A 139 4.74 -23.54 5.45
N HIS A 140 3.54 -23.92 5.00
CA HIS A 140 2.80 -23.13 4.03
C HIS A 140 2.48 -21.72 4.56
N ILE A 141 1.90 -21.64 5.76
CA ILE A 141 1.52 -20.36 6.39
C ILE A 141 2.73 -19.43 6.55
N PHE A 142 3.81 -19.92 7.14
CA PHE A 142 5.02 -19.11 7.40
C PHE A 142 5.76 -18.73 6.12
N SER A 143 5.70 -19.58 5.09
CA SER A 143 6.21 -19.24 3.76
C SER A 143 5.41 -18.09 3.14
N SER A 144 4.07 -18.17 3.17
CA SER A 144 3.20 -17.14 2.59
C SER A 144 3.42 -15.76 3.23
N ILE A 145 3.55 -15.69 4.56
CA ILE A 145 3.75 -14.41 5.27
C ILE A 145 5.21 -13.89 5.22
N GLY A 146 6.12 -14.66 4.61
CA GLY A 146 7.54 -14.29 4.48
C GLY A 146 8.38 -14.51 5.75
N ARG A 147 8.02 -15.48 6.60
CA ARG A 147 8.67 -15.81 7.88
C ARG A 147 9.30 -17.22 7.90
N ILE A 148 9.64 -17.77 6.74
CA ILE A 148 10.20 -19.12 6.63
C ILE A 148 11.52 -19.29 7.39
N THR A 149 12.35 -18.24 7.45
CA THR A 149 13.66 -18.29 8.14
C THR A 149 13.50 -18.46 9.65
N GLN A 150 12.47 -17.86 10.26
CA GLN A 150 12.11 -18.08 11.65
C GLN A 150 11.61 -19.51 11.88
N LEU A 151 10.76 -20.02 10.99
CA LEU A 151 10.26 -21.41 11.09
C LEU A 151 11.41 -22.43 11.10
N VAL A 152 12.39 -22.25 10.21
CA VAL A 152 13.59 -23.11 10.15
C VAL A 152 14.38 -23.08 11.47
N LYS A 153 14.49 -21.91 12.12
CA LYS A 153 15.14 -21.81 13.44
C LYS A 153 14.39 -22.61 14.51
N TYR A 154 13.06 -22.53 14.55
CA TYR A 154 12.26 -23.35 15.48
C TYR A 154 12.46 -24.83 15.23
N TYR A 155 12.45 -25.27 13.97
CA TYR A 155 12.69 -26.66 13.60
C TYR A 155 14.08 -27.14 14.05
N HIS A 156 15.15 -26.40 13.75
CA HIS A 156 16.51 -26.75 14.17
C HIS A 156 16.65 -26.85 15.69
N ASN A 157 16.06 -25.91 16.44
CA ASN A 157 16.08 -25.94 17.90
C ASN A 157 15.36 -27.19 18.45
N CYS A 158 14.18 -27.52 17.92
CA CYS A 158 13.44 -28.71 18.32
C CYS A 158 14.24 -30.00 18.05
N GLN A 159 14.86 -30.11 16.88
CA GLN A 159 15.67 -31.29 16.54
C GLN A 159 16.92 -31.41 17.42
N LYS A 160 17.59 -30.28 17.69
CA LYS A 160 18.75 -30.23 18.60
C LYS A 160 18.36 -30.71 20.00
N ASP A 161 17.22 -30.24 20.52
CA ASP A 161 16.73 -30.63 21.84
C ASP A 161 16.32 -32.11 21.90
N ALA A 162 15.67 -32.60 20.84
CA ALA A 162 15.33 -34.02 20.72
C ALA A 162 16.59 -34.91 20.69
N LEU A 163 17.61 -34.52 19.94
CA LEU A 163 18.89 -35.24 19.88
C LEU A 163 19.63 -35.20 21.23
N ALA A 164 19.67 -34.03 21.88
CA ALA A 164 20.30 -33.88 23.19
C ALA A 164 19.62 -34.75 24.26
N LYS A 165 18.27 -34.84 24.23
CA LYS A 165 17.51 -35.75 25.11
C LYS A 165 17.89 -37.20 24.85
N LYS A 166 17.87 -37.66 23.59
CA LYS A 166 18.28 -39.03 23.23
C LYS A 166 19.69 -39.34 23.70
N TRP A 167 20.64 -38.44 23.46
CA TRP A 167 22.03 -38.60 23.88
C TRP A 167 22.18 -38.75 25.40
N ARG A 168 21.47 -37.93 26.19
CA ARG A 168 21.45 -38.07 27.66
C ARG A 168 20.88 -39.41 28.09
N THR A 169 19.78 -39.85 27.50
CA THR A 169 19.19 -41.17 27.81
C THR A 169 20.14 -42.31 27.51
N TYR A 170 20.89 -42.25 26.38
CA TYR A 170 21.92 -43.24 26.08
C TYR A 170 23.07 -43.24 27.10
N LEU A 171 23.53 -42.06 27.54
CA LEU A 171 24.57 -41.96 28.57
C LEU A 171 24.09 -42.53 29.91
N GLU A 172 22.88 -42.18 30.34
CA GLU A 172 22.29 -42.65 31.61
C GLU A 172 22.08 -44.17 31.62
N LEU A 173 21.66 -44.76 30.49
CA LEU A 173 21.53 -46.21 30.31
C LEU A 173 22.89 -46.91 30.23
N GLY A 174 23.93 -46.27 29.70
CA GLY A 174 25.29 -46.82 29.63
C GLY A 174 26.08 -46.73 30.95
N THR A 175 25.58 -45.98 31.94
CA THR A 175 26.14 -45.89 33.31
C THR A 175 25.47 -46.82 34.33
N ARG A 176 24.55 -47.69 33.91
CA ARG A 176 24.00 -48.80 34.71
C ARG A 176 24.55 -50.13 34.20
#